data_AF-A0A1Q6RUT6-F1
#
_entry.id   AF-A0A1Q6RUT6-F1
#
_cell.length_a   1.000
_cell.length_b   1.000
_cell.length_c   1.000
_cell.angle_alpha   90.00
_cell.angle_beta   90.00
_cell.angle_gamma   90.00
#
_symmetry.space_group_name_H-M   'P 1'
#
loop_
_entity.id
_entity.type
_entity.pdbx_description
1 polymer ?
#
loop_
_entity_poly.entity_id
_entity_poly.type
_entity_poly.pdbx_seq_one_letter_code
_entity_poly.pdbx_strand_id
1 'polypeptide(L)'
;MVKKYEKKILEAYLNLPSRKLLKHQFEMEEDYLAGHVSRFLHGERFEEEFAPFSDYELEVINPLIESNKANDEGKELITAVLLTKAVCNIMNKYKK
;
A
#
# COMPACT_ATOMS: atom_id res chain seq x y z
N MET A 1 2.12 20.80 -5.58
CA MET A 1 1.87 19.95 -6.78
C MET A 1 2.57 18.62 -6.58
N VAL A 2 1.89 17.49 -6.80
CA VAL A 2 2.46 16.14 -6.63
C VAL A 2 3.53 15.92 -7.70
N LYS A 3 4.69 15.38 -7.32
CA LYS A 3 5.80 15.16 -8.27
C LYS A 3 5.47 14.00 -9.21
N LYS A 4 6.01 14.03 -10.44
CA LYS A 4 5.76 13.01 -11.48
C LYS A 4 6.05 11.57 -11.00
N TYR A 5 7.12 11.36 -10.25
CA TYR A 5 7.46 10.02 -9.75
C TYR A 5 6.51 9.57 -8.62
N GLU A 6 6.04 10.48 -7.78
CA GLU A 6 5.05 10.19 -6.72
C GLU A 6 3.72 9.76 -7.36
N LYS A 7 3.32 10.43 -8.44
CA LYS A 7 2.15 10.04 -9.23
C LYS A 7 2.28 8.61 -9.76
N LYS A 8 3.44 8.26 -10.33
CA LYS A 8 3.71 6.89 -10.81
C LYS A 8 3.65 5.83 -9.70
N ILE A 9 4.11 6.16 -8.50
CA ILE A 9 4.06 5.26 -7.34
C ILE A 9 2.59 5.01 -6.94
N LEU A 10 1.79 6.06 -6.87
CA LEU A 10 0.35 5.96 -6.59
C LEU A 10 -0.40 5.15 -7.67
N GLU A 11 -0.10 5.39 -8.95
CA GLU A 11 -0.66 4.62 -10.06
C GLU A 11 -0.22 3.14 -10.01
N ALA A 12 1.03 2.86 -9.64
CA ALA A 12 1.51 1.48 -9.48
C ALA A 12 0.78 0.73 -8.37
N TYR A 13 0.44 1.40 -7.26
CA TYR A 13 -0.31 0.80 -6.16
C TYR A 13 -1.69 0.31 -6.62
N LEU A 14 -2.39 1.10 -7.43
CA LEU A 14 -3.70 0.74 -7.99
C LEU A 14 -3.65 -0.44 -8.98
N ASN A 15 -2.46 -0.85 -9.41
CA ASN A 15 -2.25 -1.95 -10.35
C ASN A 15 -1.51 -3.13 -9.70
N LEU A 16 -1.39 -3.17 -8.37
CA LEU A 16 -0.78 -4.31 -7.68
C LEU A 16 -1.61 -5.59 -7.90
N PRO A 17 -0.96 -6.73 -8.16
CA PRO A 17 -1.66 -8.01 -8.17
C PRO A 17 -2.11 -8.40 -6.76
N SER A 18 -3.09 -9.30 -6.70
CA SER A 18 -3.53 -9.91 -5.44
C SER A 18 -2.38 -10.65 -4.74
N ARG A 19 -2.25 -10.44 -3.43
CA ARG A 19 -1.16 -10.98 -2.61
C ARG A 19 -1.51 -12.41 -2.16
N LYS A 20 -1.10 -13.40 -2.94
CA LYS A 20 -1.44 -14.81 -2.71
C LYS A 20 -1.16 -15.31 -1.29
N LEU A 21 -0.05 -14.88 -0.69
CA LEU A 21 0.35 -15.28 0.66
C LEU A 21 -0.62 -14.83 1.75
N LEU A 22 -1.39 -13.76 1.52
CA LEU A 22 -2.37 -13.23 2.47
C LEU A 22 -3.71 -13.97 2.43
N LYS A 23 -3.96 -14.83 1.44
CA LYS A 23 -5.18 -15.65 1.35
C LYS A 23 -6.47 -14.85 1.62
N HIS A 24 -6.62 -13.71 0.95
CA HIS A 24 -7.77 -12.78 1.09
C HIS A 24 -7.88 -12.04 2.43
N GLN A 25 -6.86 -12.12 3.29
CA GLN A 25 -6.78 -11.24 4.45
C GLN A 25 -6.48 -9.80 4.00
N PHE A 26 -7.09 -8.84 4.70
CA PHE A 26 -6.87 -7.40 4.55
C PHE A 26 -7.39 -6.78 3.24
N GLU A 27 -8.23 -7.48 2.47
CA GLU A 27 -8.79 -6.95 1.22
C GLU A 27 -9.60 -5.66 1.44
N MET A 28 -10.32 -5.53 2.56
CA MET A 28 -11.09 -4.32 2.85
C MET A 28 -10.19 -3.11 3.10
N GLU A 29 -9.09 -3.31 3.82
CA GLU A 29 -8.07 -2.30 4.11
C GLU A 29 -7.36 -1.88 2.83
N GLU A 30 -7.05 -2.85 1.96
CA GLU A 30 -6.46 -2.62 0.64
C GLU A 30 -7.39 -1.80 -0.27
N ASP A 31 -8.67 -2.18 -0.35
CA ASP A 31 -9.70 -1.50 -1.14
C ASP A 31 -9.97 -0.09 -0.60
N TYR A 32 -10.02 0.07 0.72
CA TYR A 32 -10.17 1.36 1.37
C TYR A 32 -9.05 2.31 0.96
N LEU A 33 -7.79 1.87 1.05
CA LEU A 33 -6.65 2.70 0.66
C LEU A 33 -6.65 2.96 -0.86
N ALA A 34 -6.97 1.97 -1.69
CA ALA A 34 -7.06 2.14 -3.15
C ALA A 34 -8.10 3.20 -3.55
N GLY A 35 -9.25 3.23 -2.87
CA GLY A 35 -10.25 4.28 -3.04
C GLY A 35 -9.70 5.68 -2.77
N HIS A 36 -8.94 5.85 -1.68
CA HIS A 36 -8.32 7.13 -1.32
C HIS A 36 -7.21 7.53 -2.30
N VAL A 37 -6.38 6.58 -2.73
CA VAL A 37 -5.33 6.81 -3.74
C VAL A 37 -5.93 7.29 -5.06
N SER A 38 -7.00 6.65 -5.51
CA SER A 38 -7.71 7.04 -6.74
C SER A 38 -8.23 8.47 -6.63
N ARG A 39 -8.93 8.82 -5.55
CA ARG A 39 -9.42 10.19 -5.30
C ARG A 39 -8.28 11.21 -5.19
N PHE A 40 -7.18 10.85 -4.53
CA PHE A 40 -5.99 11.68 -4.42
C PHE A 40 -5.38 12.03 -5.78
N LEU A 41 -5.30 11.04 -6.68
CA LEU A 41 -4.83 11.21 -8.06
C LEU A 41 -5.74 12.14 -8.87
N HIS A 42 -7.03 12.23 -8.54
CA HIS A 42 -8.00 13.16 -9.12
C HIS A 42 -8.00 14.56 -8.46
N GLY A 43 -7.10 14.80 -7.50
CA GLY A 43 -6.86 16.12 -6.92
C GLY A 43 -7.40 16.29 -5.50
N GLU A 44 -8.09 15.30 -4.95
CA GLU A 44 -8.58 15.36 -3.57
C GLU A 44 -7.43 15.30 -2.56
N ARG A 45 -7.56 16.01 -1.44
CA ARG A 45 -6.62 16.00 -0.32
C ARG A 45 -7.39 15.76 0.96
N PHE A 46 -6.73 15.09 1.90
CA PHE A 46 -7.35 14.61 3.14
C PHE A 46 -6.65 15.25 4.34
N GLU A 47 -7.41 15.45 5.42
CA GLU A 47 -6.89 15.89 6.72
C GLU A 47 -6.40 14.70 7.55
N GLU A 48 -6.95 13.50 7.27
CA GLU A 48 -6.61 12.28 7.98
C GLU A 48 -5.18 11.79 7.72
N GLU A 49 -4.63 11.04 8.67
CA GLU A 49 -3.35 10.35 8.53
C GLU A 49 -3.55 8.92 8.05
N PHE A 50 -2.94 8.57 6.93
CA PHE A 50 -2.92 7.21 6.44
C PHE A 50 -1.78 6.45 7.12
N ALA A 51 -2.12 5.50 7.99
CA ALA A 51 -1.19 4.48 8.45
C ALA A 51 -1.24 3.28 7.48
N PRO A 52 -0.09 2.77 7.00
CA PRO A 52 -0.08 1.72 5.98
C PRO A 52 -0.53 0.36 6.49
N PHE A 53 -0.25 0.05 7.77
CA PHE A 53 -0.59 -1.21 8.42
C PHE A 53 -0.79 -0.97 9.91
N SER A 54 -1.74 -1.67 10.50
CA SER A 54 -1.88 -1.84 11.95
C SER A 54 -0.83 -2.81 12.50
N ASP A 55 -0.65 -2.80 13.83
CA ASP A 55 0.25 -3.76 14.49
C ASP A 55 -0.19 -5.21 14.22
N TYR A 56 -1.51 -5.47 14.22
CA TYR A 56 -2.07 -6.78 13.89
C TYR A 56 -1.74 -7.23 12.46
N GLU A 57 -1.86 -6.35 11.48
CA GLU A 57 -1.44 -6.65 10.09
C GLU A 57 0.04 -7.00 10.02
N LEU A 58 0.90 -6.25 10.72
CA LEU A 58 2.34 -6.51 10.74
C LEU A 58 2.71 -7.82 11.42
N GLU A 59 2.00 -8.24 12.46
CA GLU A 59 2.16 -9.54 13.11
C GLU A 59 1.87 -10.71 12.16
N VAL A 60 0.96 -10.52 11.20
CA VAL A 60 0.63 -11.52 10.18
C VAL A 60 1.60 -11.45 9.00
N ILE A 61 1.88 -10.25 8.49
CA ILE A 61 2.66 -10.03 7.27
C ILE A 61 4.14 -10.37 7.46
N ASN A 62 4.75 -9.98 8.59
CA ASN A 62 6.19 -10.10 8.77
C ASN A 62 6.67 -11.58 8.79
N PRO A 63 6.02 -12.52 9.50
CA PRO A 63 6.40 -13.93 9.44
C PRO A 63 6.24 -14.54 8.04
N LEU A 64 5.22 -14.12 7.28
CA LEU A 64 5.02 -14.58 5.90
C LEU A 64 6.16 -14.12 5.00
N ILE A 65 6.59 -12.86 5.13
CA ILE A 65 7.75 -12.34 4.41
C ILE A 65 9.02 -13.11 4.76
N GLU A 66 9.33 -13.27 6.05
CA GLU A 66 10.57 -13.94 6.47
C GLU A 66 10.64 -15.39 5.98
N SER A 67 9.50 -16.08 5.96
CA SER A 67 9.41 -17.48 5.50
C SER A 67 9.46 -17.63 3.98
N ASN A 68 9.18 -16.56 3.21
CA ASN A 68 9.02 -16.63 1.75
C ASN A 68 9.95 -15.71 0.95
N LYS A 69 10.81 -14.91 1.58
CA LYS A 69 11.63 -13.87 0.90
C LYS A 69 12.47 -14.35 -0.29
N ALA A 70 12.78 -15.64 -0.37
CA ALA A 70 13.55 -16.22 -1.46
C ALA A 70 12.71 -16.57 -2.71
N ASN A 71 11.39 -16.73 -2.57
CA ASN A 71 10.48 -17.08 -3.67
C ASN A 71 9.74 -15.85 -4.22
N ASP A 72 9.05 -16.02 -5.33
CA ASP A 72 8.40 -14.90 -6.02
C ASP A 72 7.19 -14.35 -5.24
N GLU A 73 6.42 -15.21 -4.57
CA GLU A 73 5.28 -14.79 -3.75
C GLU A 73 5.73 -13.91 -2.56
N GLY A 74 6.87 -14.23 -1.95
CA GLY A 74 7.48 -13.42 -0.90
C GLY A 74 7.98 -12.07 -1.43
N LYS A 75 8.59 -12.04 -2.62
CA LYS A 75 9.00 -10.78 -3.27
C LYS A 75 7.79 -9.92 -3.65
N GLU A 76 6.71 -10.52 -4.11
CA GLU A 76 5.44 -9.84 -4.38
C GLU A 76 4.88 -9.21 -3.09
N LEU A 77 4.85 -9.95 -1.98
CA LEU A 77 4.38 -9.44 -0.70
C LEU A 77 5.27 -8.30 -0.17
N ILE A 78 6.60 -8.43 -0.25
CA ILE A 78 7.55 -7.36 0.11
C ILE A 78 7.28 -6.11 -0.74
N THR A 79 7.12 -6.28 -2.05
CA THR A 79 6.85 -5.18 -2.98
C THR A 79 5.57 -4.45 -2.62
N ALA A 80 4.49 -5.20 -2.35
CA ALA A 80 3.22 -4.64 -1.91
C ALA A 80 3.38 -3.84 -0.62
N VAL A 81 4.05 -4.39 0.39
CA VAL A 81 4.28 -3.72 1.69
C VAL A 81 5.04 -2.41 1.54
N LEU A 82 6.13 -2.42 0.77
CA LEU A 82 6.93 -1.22 0.54
C LEU A 82 6.13 -0.18 -0.25
N LEU A 83 5.33 -0.61 -1.22
CA LEU A 83 4.52 0.28 -2.04
C LEU A 83 3.39 0.92 -1.23
N THR A 84 2.68 0.16 -0.40
CA THR A 84 1.67 0.69 0.55
C THR A 84 2.29 1.76 1.45
N LYS A 85 3.45 1.48 2.06
CA LYS A 85 4.17 2.46 2.89
C LYS A 85 4.53 3.74 2.12
N ALA A 86 5.03 3.59 0.90
CA ALA A 86 5.38 4.73 0.06
C ALA A 86 4.15 5.59 -0.29
N VAL A 87 3.02 4.95 -0.61
CA VAL A 87 1.76 5.61 -0.91
C VAL A 87 1.24 6.43 0.29
N CYS A 88 1.17 5.82 1.47
CA CYS A 88 0.73 6.52 2.68
C CYS A 88 1.62 7.74 2.96
N ASN A 89 2.94 7.57 2.88
CA ASN A 89 3.89 8.68 3.06
C ASN A 89 3.70 9.80 2.03
N ILE A 90 3.45 9.46 0.76
CA ILE A 90 3.17 10.45 -0.29
C ILE A 90 1.88 11.20 0.03
N MET A 91 0.79 10.49 0.33
CA MET A 91 -0.50 11.11 0.64
C MET A 91 -0.41 12.03 1.86
N ASN A 92 0.23 11.55 2.94
CA ASN A 92 0.43 12.30 4.19
C ASN A 92 1.26 13.56 3.99
N LYS A 93 2.23 13.56 3.07
CA LYS A 93 3.03 14.74 2.74
C LYS A 93 2.20 15.89 2.14
N TYR A 94 1.08 15.58 1.51
CA TYR A 94 0.20 16.54 0.85
C TYR A 94 -1.14 16.73 1.58
N LYS A 95 -1.19 16.45 2.90
CA LYS A 95 -2.36 16.75 3.72
C LYS A 95 -2.81 18.20 3.56
N LYS A 96 -4.10 18.40 3.75
CA LYS A 96 -4.74 19.72 3.69
C LYS A 96 -4.35 20.59 4.88
#